data_AF-A0AAE4U009-F1
#
_entry.id   AF-A0AAE4U009-F1
#
_cell.length_a   1.000
_cell.length_b   1.000
_cell.length_c   1.000
_cell.angle_alpha   90.00
_cell.angle_beta   90.00
_cell.angle_gamma   90.00
#
_symmetry.space_group_name_H-M   'P 1'
#
loop_
_entity.id
_entity.type
_entity.pdbx_description
1 polymer ?
#
loop_
_entity_poly.entity_id
_entity_poly.type
_entity_poly.pdbx_seq_one_letter_code
_entity_poly.pdbx_strand_id
1 'polypeptide(L)'
;MTKKKPYEVPAAGIEYNEFVGSLGPYGNGNPVNTELHVRYGIRGGHYYDWAIKLIAREGDVDSLRTTGERPVRYVMDAFSIEQGAVVHRVRTGPSPEDFETTVVRRLFAGDGPVVDAGYNFFLGQLAKQWNARHETRDPHAVATFGFAQHNRDAEFRDVKYPWVRNTVACIDDDPADDVVTERMKHYFPDGGTVAVHCRSDGRMKFLKIGAGAAPDSSSDSTTVDEEKMTATGHTSMGMMVDAIYCAEDWIDDELLP
;
A
#
# COMPACT_ATOMS: atom_id res chain seq x y z
N MET A 1 42.14 -13.13 1.28
CA MET A 1 40.80 -12.61 0.99
C MET A 1 39.97 -12.66 2.26
N THR A 2 39.71 -11.52 2.90
CA THR A 2 38.82 -11.44 4.06
C THR A 2 37.38 -11.68 3.61
N LYS A 3 36.73 -12.72 4.13
CA LYS A 3 35.29 -12.95 3.89
C LYS A 3 34.52 -11.73 4.41
N LYS A 4 33.84 -11.01 3.52
CA LYS A 4 32.92 -9.92 3.92
C LYS A 4 31.77 -10.52 4.72
N LYS A 5 31.43 -9.91 5.85
CA LYS A 5 30.28 -10.33 6.67
C LYS A 5 28.98 -10.10 5.88
N PRO A 6 27.98 -11.00 5.96
CA PRO A 6 26.67 -10.78 5.36
C PRO A 6 26.02 -9.50 5.89
N TYR A 7 25.15 -8.90 5.09
CA TYR A 7 24.29 -7.82 5.55
C TYR A 7 23.28 -8.33 6.58
N GLU A 8 23.11 -7.58 7.66
CA GLU A 8 22.08 -7.79 8.67
C GLU A 8 21.27 -6.50 8.80
N VAL A 9 19.95 -6.63 8.80
CA VAL A 9 19.03 -5.51 9.05
C VAL A 9 19.33 -4.95 10.45
N PRO A 10 19.51 -3.63 10.61
CA PRO A 10 19.74 -3.03 11.94
C PRO A 10 18.61 -3.39 12.92
N ALA A 11 18.94 -4.03 14.04
CA ALA A 11 17.93 -4.49 15.00
C ALA A 11 17.26 -3.35 15.81
N ALA A 12 17.90 -2.20 15.94
CA ALA A 12 17.46 -1.10 16.80
C ALA A 12 17.09 0.15 16.00
N GLY A 13 15.99 0.79 16.41
CA GLY A 13 15.53 2.07 15.88
C GLY A 13 15.04 2.02 14.44
N ILE A 14 14.58 0.85 13.98
CA ILE A 14 13.82 0.74 12.72
C ILE A 14 12.34 0.94 13.04
N GLU A 15 11.74 1.88 12.33
CA GLU A 15 10.29 2.04 12.29
C GLU A 15 9.74 1.34 11.05
N TYR A 16 8.82 0.41 11.26
CA TYR A 16 8.12 -0.26 10.17
C TYR A 16 6.83 0.46 9.82
N ASN A 17 6.54 0.44 8.52
CA ASN A 17 5.28 0.93 7.97
C ASN A 17 5.00 0.18 6.66
N GLU A 18 3.75 0.23 6.24
CA GLU A 18 3.26 -0.55 5.10
C GLU A 18 2.23 0.25 4.30
N PHE A 19 2.13 -0.06 3.02
CA PHE A 19 0.99 0.38 2.22
C PHE A 19 0.58 -0.67 1.20
N VAL A 20 -0.69 -0.61 0.81
CA VAL A 20 -1.26 -1.41 -0.26
C VAL A 20 -2.03 -0.52 -1.22
N GLY A 21 -2.04 -0.83 -2.51
CA GLY A 21 -2.89 -0.13 -3.47
C GLY A 21 -3.24 -1.01 -4.65
N SER A 22 -4.41 -0.79 -5.25
CA SER A 22 -4.78 -1.47 -6.49
C SER A 22 -3.84 -1.05 -7.62
N LEU A 23 -3.50 -1.99 -8.48
CA LEU A 23 -2.82 -1.73 -9.75
C LEU A 23 -3.77 -1.92 -10.95
N GLY A 24 -5.05 -2.18 -10.69
CA GLY A 24 -6.02 -2.57 -11.70
C GLY A 24 -5.86 -4.03 -12.13
N PRO A 25 -6.43 -4.42 -13.28
CA PRO A 25 -6.28 -5.76 -13.82
C PRO A 25 -4.81 -6.06 -14.17
N TYR A 26 -4.42 -7.33 -14.16
CA TYR A 26 -3.04 -7.71 -14.52
C TYR A 26 -2.63 -7.28 -15.95
N GLY A 27 -3.61 -7.08 -16.83
CA GLY A 27 -3.45 -6.51 -18.17
C GLY A 27 -4.82 -6.31 -18.81
N ASN A 28 -4.85 -5.67 -19.99
CA ASN A 28 -6.11 -5.37 -20.69
C ASN A 28 -6.99 -6.63 -20.85
N GLY A 29 -8.23 -6.57 -20.35
CA GLY A 29 -9.20 -7.67 -20.45
C GLY A 29 -8.94 -8.88 -19.53
N ASN A 30 -7.95 -8.81 -18.64
CA ASN A 30 -7.73 -9.84 -17.64
C ASN A 30 -8.70 -9.63 -16.44
N PRO A 31 -9.48 -10.64 -16.02
CA PRO A 31 -10.42 -10.51 -14.92
C PRO A 31 -9.75 -10.48 -13.53
N VAL A 32 -8.46 -10.83 -13.44
CA VAL A 32 -7.73 -10.85 -12.17
C VAL A 32 -7.23 -9.44 -11.86
N ASN A 33 -7.80 -8.85 -10.81
CA ASN A 33 -7.31 -7.61 -10.23
C ASN A 33 -6.00 -7.86 -9.49
N THR A 34 -5.19 -6.82 -9.36
CA THR A 34 -3.90 -6.91 -8.72
C THR A 34 -3.66 -5.76 -7.75
N GLU A 35 -2.88 -6.05 -6.72
CA GLU A 35 -2.53 -5.12 -5.67
C GLU A 35 -1.01 -5.09 -5.52
N LEU A 36 -0.47 -3.90 -5.24
CA LEU A 36 0.89 -3.72 -4.77
C LEU A 36 0.87 -3.65 -3.26
N HIS A 37 1.56 -4.56 -2.57
CA HIS A 37 1.78 -4.46 -1.12
C HIS A 37 3.26 -4.22 -0.84
N VAL A 38 3.54 -3.16 -0.09
CA VAL A 38 4.90 -2.78 0.29
C VAL A 38 5.00 -2.69 1.80
N ARG A 39 5.95 -3.42 2.38
CA ARG A 39 6.44 -3.24 3.76
C ARG A 39 7.82 -2.63 3.70
N TYR A 40 8.12 -1.68 4.57
CA TYR A 40 9.44 -1.06 4.65
C TYR A 40 9.80 -0.66 6.08
N GLY A 41 11.10 -0.72 6.39
CA GLY A 41 11.69 -0.37 7.68
C GLY A 41 12.68 0.77 7.52
N ILE A 42 12.43 1.87 8.23
CA ILE A 42 13.16 3.14 8.09
C ILE A 42 13.99 3.43 9.32
N ARG A 43 15.19 3.96 9.11
CA ARG A 43 16.00 4.59 10.16
C ARG A 43 16.75 5.78 9.60
N GLY A 44 16.58 6.96 10.19
CA GLY A 44 17.28 8.18 9.76
C GLY A 44 17.08 8.50 8.26
N GLY A 45 15.84 8.39 7.77
CA GLY A 45 15.48 8.72 6.38
C GLY A 45 15.84 7.66 5.31
N HIS A 46 16.48 6.56 5.70
CA HIS A 46 16.88 5.48 4.77
C HIS A 46 16.13 4.19 5.06
N TYR A 47 15.87 3.43 3.99
CA TYR A 47 15.21 2.13 4.06
C TYR A 47 16.27 1.05 4.26
N TYR A 48 16.12 0.23 5.29
CA TYR A 48 17.07 -0.84 5.64
C TYR A 48 16.48 -2.25 5.55
N ASP A 49 15.16 -2.33 5.46
CA ASP A 49 14.42 -3.54 5.19
C ASP A 49 13.21 -3.16 4.34
N TRP A 50 12.86 -3.99 3.37
CA TRP A 50 11.65 -3.80 2.58
C TRP A 50 11.25 -5.10 1.87
N ALA A 51 9.97 -5.18 1.56
CA ALA A 51 9.39 -6.19 0.69
C ALA A 51 8.38 -5.50 -0.24
N ILE A 52 8.51 -5.73 -1.55
CA ILE A 52 7.60 -5.27 -2.60
C ILE A 52 6.93 -6.51 -3.17
N LYS A 53 5.62 -6.65 -2.98
CA LYS A 53 4.85 -7.82 -3.38
C LYS A 53 3.78 -7.42 -4.39
N LEU A 54 3.74 -8.14 -5.51
CA LEU A 54 2.63 -8.13 -6.43
C LEU A 54 1.65 -9.23 -6.02
N ILE A 55 0.41 -8.85 -5.76
CA ILE A 55 -0.64 -9.73 -5.27
C ILE A 55 -1.72 -9.82 -6.34
N ALA A 56 -2.16 -11.03 -6.67
CA ALA A 56 -3.42 -11.25 -7.38
C ALA A 56 -4.56 -11.23 -6.37
N ARG A 57 -5.65 -10.58 -6.73
CA ARG A 57 -6.90 -10.53 -5.98
C ARG A 57 -8.02 -11.06 -6.86
N GLU A 58 -8.54 -12.22 -6.49
CA GLU A 58 -9.66 -12.87 -7.17
C GLU A 58 -10.95 -12.67 -6.38
N GLY A 59 -12.00 -12.23 -7.07
CA GLY A 59 -13.27 -11.84 -6.48
C GLY A 59 -13.42 -10.33 -6.33
N ASP A 60 -14.66 -9.91 -6.11
CA ASP A 60 -15.06 -8.52 -5.95
C ASP A 60 -15.78 -8.30 -4.61
N VAL A 61 -16.06 -7.03 -4.32
CA VAL A 61 -16.75 -6.64 -3.08
C VAL A 61 -18.22 -7.01 -3.11
N ASP A 62 -18.83 -7.11 -4.29
CA ASP A 62 -20.22 -7.51 -4.41
C ASP A 62 -20.41 -8.97 -3.99
N SER A 63 -19.42 -9.82 -4.29
CA SER A 63 -19.32 -11.18 -3.78
C SER A 63 -19.22 -11.17 -2.26
N LEU A 64 -18.32 -10.36 -1.68
CA LEU A 64 -18.21 -10.21 -0.22
C LEU A 64 -19.53 -9.76 0.42
N ARG A 65 -20.24 -8.81 -0.19
CA ARG A 65 -21.54 -8.34 0.31
C ARG A 65 -22.61 -9.43 0.26
N THR A 66 -22.57 -10.27 -0.77
CA THR A 66 -23.60 -11.30 -1.02
C THR A 66 -23.34 -12.58 -0.24
N THR A 67 -22.09 -13.04 -0.18
CA THR A 67 -21.72 -14.35 0.39
C THR A 67 -21.00 -14.24 1.74
N GLY A 68 -20.47 -13.06 2.08
CA GLY A 68 -19.59 -12.88 3.23
C GLY A 68 -18.16 -13.38 3.00
N GLU A 69 -17.87 -13.96 1.84
CA GLU A 69 -16.54 -14.48 1.51
C GLU A 69 -15.62 -13.37 1.04
N ARG A 70 -14.42 -13.29 1.63
CA ARG A 70 -13.42 -12.30 1.23
C ARG A 70 -12.76 -12.68 -0.09
N PRO A 71 -12.34 -11.70 -0.90
CA PRO A 71 -11.52 -11.94 -2.08
C PRO A 71 -10.28 -12.78 -1.73
N VAL A 72 -9.99 -13.75 -2.59
CA VAL A 72 -8.82 -14.61 -2.45
C VAL A 72 -7.60 -13.83 -2.92
N ARG A 73 -6.52 -13.90 -2.13
CA ARG A 73 -5.27 -13.22 -2.43
C ARG A 73 -4.10 -14.17 -2.44
N TYR A 74 -3.20 -13.96 -3.39
CA TYR A 74 -1.94 -14.66 -3.43
C TYR A 74 -0.83 -13.81 -4.02
N VAL A 75 0.37 -13.97 -3.47
CA VAL A 75 1.57 -13.31 -4.00
C VAL A 75 1.95 -13.96 -5.32
N MET A 76 2.01 -13.16 -6.39
CA MET A 76 2.47 -13.59 -7.71
C MET A 76 3.99 -13.49 -7.81
N ASP A 77 4.52 -12.36 -7.35
CA ASP A 77 5.93 -11.98 -7.44
C ASP A 77 6.29 -11.14 -6.20
N ALA A 78 7.47 -11.35 -5.63
CA ALA A 78 8.00 -10.50 -4.57
C ALA A 78 9.51 -10.23 -4.71
N PHE A 79 9.91 -8.99 -4.46
CA PHE A 79 11.29 -8.62 -4.16
C PHE A 79 11.42 -8.27 -2.67
N SER A 80 12.37 -8.85 -1.95
CA SER A 80 12.56 -8.56 -0.52
C SER A 80 14.00 -8.62 -0.07
N ILE A 81 14.28 -7.91 1.02
CA ILE A 81 15.52 -8.07 1.79
C ILE A 81 15.41 -9.34 2.64
N GLU A 82 16.35 -10.25 2.44
CA GLU A 82 16.53 -11.46 3.25
C GLU A 82 17.99 -11.54 3.72
N GLN A 83 18.31 -12.52 4.56
CA GLN A 83 19.63 -12.64 5.22
C GLN A 83 20.79 -12.53 4.21
N GLY A 84 21.45 -11.36 4.19
CA GLY A 84 22.57 -11.07 3.30
C GLY A 84 22.23 -10.98 1.81
N ALA A 85 20.97 -10.76 1.40
CA ALA A 85 20.61 -10.70 -0.01
C ALA A 85 19.33 -9.90 -0.31
N VAL A 86 19.23 -9.42 -1.55
CA VAL A 86 17.95 -9.13 -2.19
C VAL A 86 17.52 -10.40 -2.92
N VAL A 87 16.32 -10.87 -2.60
CA VAL A 87 15.73 -12.09 -3.13
C VAL A 87 14.51 -11.74 -3.97
N HIS A 88 14.35 -12.45 -5.08
CA HIS A 88 13.18 -12.44 -5.94
C HIS A 88 12.47 -13.78 -5.84
N ARG A 89 11.18 -13.76 -5.57
CA ARG A 89 10.34 -14.97 -5.46
C ARG A 89 9.21 -14.87 -6.48
N VAL A 90 9.05 -15.90 -7.31
CA VAL A 90 7.98 -15.99 -8.30
C VAL A 90 7.14 -17.22 -8.00
N ARG A 91 5.82 -17.05 -7.93
CA ARG A 91 4.91 -18.16 -7.65
C ARG A 91 4.92 -19.16 -8.82
N THR A 92 5.04 -20.44 -8.51
CA THR A 92 5.10 -21.53 -9.51
C THR A 92 3.95 -22.52 -9.41
N GLY A 93 3.15 -22.47 -8.33
CA GLY A 93 2.08 -23.43 -8.09
C GLY A 93 1.01 -22.94 -7.11
N PRO A 94 -0.02 -23.77 -6.85
CA PRO A 94 -1.17 -23.39 -6.04
C PRO A 94 -0.88 -23.35 -4.53
N SER A 95 0.16 -24.04 -4.03
CA SER A 95 0.52 -23.99 -2.61
C SER A 95 1.03 -22.60 -2.21
N PRO A 96 0.78 -22.15 -0.97
CA PRO A 96 1.40 -20.94 -0.43
C PRO A 96 2.94 -20.97 -0.38
N GLU A 97 3.56 -22.15 -0.51
CA GLU A 97 5.02 -22.33 -0.50
C GLU A 97 5.61 -22.54 -1.90
N ASP A 98 4.79 -22.61 -2.94
CA ASP A 98 5.24 -22.89 -4.31
C ASP A 98 5.86 -21.64 -4.95
N PHE A 99 7.14 -21.39 -4.64
CA PHE A 99 7.92 -20.29 -5.18
C PHE A 99 9.26 -20.75 -5.76
N GLU A 100 9.59 -20.24 -6.94
CA GLU A 100 10.98 -20.20 -7.41
C GLU A 100 11.68 -19.00 -6.77
N THR A 101 12.85 -19.24 -6.18
CA THR A 101 13.60 -18.22 -5.43
C THR A 101 14.95 -17.94 -6.10
N THR A 102 15.19 -16.68 -6.45
CA THR A 102 16.44 -16.22 -7.06
C THR A 102 17.11 -15.15 -6.20
N VAL A 103 18.41 -15.30 -5.94
CA VAL A 103 19.22 -14.24 -5.33
C VAL A 103 19.58 -13.21 -6.40
N VAL A 104 18.91 -12.07 -6.38
CA VAL A 104 19.14 -10.97 -7.34
C VAL A 104 20.45 -10.25 -7.01
N ARG A 105 20.76 -10.11 -5.72
CA ARG A 105 21.96 -9.43 -5.27
C ARG A 105 22.38 -9.96 -3.90
N ARG A 106 23.67 -10.25 -3.74
CA ARG A 106 24.26 -10.47 -2.41
C ARG A 106 24.56 -9.13 -1.75
N LEU A 107 24.26 -9.04 -0.46
CA LEU A 107 24.45 -7.88 0.39
C LEU A 107 25.44 -8.22 1.51
N PHE A 108 26.28 -7.24 1.83
CA PHE A 108 27.32 -7.34 2.84
C PHE A 108 27.18 -6.23 3.88
N ALA A 109 27.85 -6.41 5.02
CA ALA A 109 27.94 -5.36 6.02
C ALA A 109 28.44 -4.05 5.40
N GLY A 110 27.69 -2.96 5.61
CA GLY A 110 27.92 -1.65 5.00
C GLY A 110 27.03 -1.33 3.80
N ASP A 111 26.30 -2.30 3.25
CA ASP A 111 25.44 -2.12 2.06
C ASP A 111 24.10 -1.43 2.34
N GLY A 112 23.94 -0.72 3.47
CA GLY A 112 22.72 0.04 3.78
C GLY A 112 22.28 1.00 2.66
N PRO A 113 23.18 1.80 2.08
CA PRO A 113 22.85 2.65 0.92
C PRO A 113 22.42 1.85 -0.33
N VAL A 114 22.92 0.63 -0.50
CA VAL A 114 22.53 -0.26 -1.61
C VAL A 114 21.11 -0.81 -1.38
N VAL A 115 20.77 -1.14 -0.13
CA VAL A 115 19.42 -1.54 0.26
C VAL A 115 18.42 -0.41 0.02
N ASP A 116 18.77 0.80 0.47
CA ASP A 116 17.93 2.00 0.31
C ASP A 116 17.68 2.33 -1.18
N ALA A 117 18.74 2.34 -2.00
CA ALA A 117 18.61 2.54 -3.44
C ALA A 117 17.88 1.37 -4.14
N GLY A 118 18.01 0.17 -3.61
CA GLY A 118 17.35 -1.04 -4.11
C GLY A 118 15.82 -0.87 -4.14
N TYR A 119 15.24 -0.30 -3.10
CA TYR A 119 13.80 -0.03 -3.04
C TYR A 119 13.31 0.76 -4.27
N ASN A 120 13.94 1.91 -4.54
CA ASN A 120 13.59 2.77 -5.68
C ASN A 120 13.81 2.07 -7.02
N PHE A 121 14.89 1.28 -7.12
CA PHE A 121 15.18 0.53 -8.33
C PHE A 121 14.09 -0.49 -8.65
N PHE A 122 13.75 -1.38 -7.71
CA PHE A 122 12.77 -2.44 -7.96
C PHE A 122 11.35 -1.90 -8.11
N LEU A 123 10.96 -0.91 -7.30
CA LEU A 123 9.66 -0.25 -7.45
C LEU A 123 9.54 0.44 -8.82
N GLY A 124 10.60 1.13 -9.27
CA GLY A 124 10.63 1.79 -10.58
C GLY A 124 10.60 0.80 -11.75
N GLN A 125 11.24 -0.37 -11.62
CA GLN A 125 11.13 -1.44 -12.63
C GLN A 125 9.70 -1.97 -12.70
N LEU A 126 9.07 -2.24 -11.55
CA LEU A 126 7.69 -2.71 -11.49
C LEU A 126 6.73 -1.69 -12.10
N ALA A 127 6.86 -0.40 -11.77
CA ALA A 127 6.03 0.65 -12.36
C ALA A 127 6.15 0.73 -13.89
N LYS A 128 7.37 0.61 -14.43
CA LYS A 128 7.60 0.57 -15.88
C LYS A 128 6.98 -0.66 -16.54
N GLN A 129 7.16 -1.83 -15.94
CA GLN A 129 6.53 -3.07 -16.43
C GLN A 129 5.00 -2.96 -16.40
N TRP A 130 4.44 -2.38 -15.34
CA TRP A 130 3.00 -2.21 -15.19
C TRP A 130 2.41 -1.29 -16.26
N ASN A 131 3.07 -0.15 -16.50
CA ASN A 131 2.68 0.77 -17.56
C ASN A 131 2.76 0.12 -18.95
N ALA A 132 3.75 -0.75 -19.19
CA ALA A 132 3.90 -1.44 -20.47
C ALA A 132 2.84 -2.54 -20.70
N ARG A 133 2.14 -3.00 -19.66
CA ARG A 133 1.06 -4.01 -19.77
C ARG A 133 -0.28 -3.42 -20.24
N HIS A 134 -0.44 -2.10 -20.19
CA HIS A 134 -1.70 -1.43 -20.45
C HIS A 134 -1.58 -0.46 -21.64
N GLU A 135 -2.65 -0.35 -22.43
CA GLU A 135 -2.71 0.59 -23.56
C GLU A 135 -2.74 2.04 -23.07
N THR A 136 -3.49 2.26 -21.98
CA THR A 136 -3.54 3.50 -21.21
C THR A 136 -3.19 3.19 -19.77
N ARG A 137 -2.45 4.09 -19.10
CA ARG A 137 -2.11 3.89 -17.69
C ARG A 137 -3.38 3.73 -16.85
N ASP A 138 -3.44 2.66 -16.07
CA ASP A 138 -4.54 2.45 -15.13
C ASP A 138 -4.51 3.53 -14.04
N PRO A 139 -5.63 4.22 -13.75
CA PRO A 139 -5.68 5.24 -12.71
C PRO A 139 -5.27 4.75 -11.32
N HIS A 140 -5.52 3.48 -10.98
CA HIS A 140 -5.09 2.90 -9.71
C HIS A 140 -3.58 2.73 -9.67
N ALA A 141 -2.95 2.32 -10.78
CA ALA A 141 -1.50 2.26 -10.86
C ALA A 141 -0.88 3.66 -10.67
N VAL A 142 -1.48 4.71 -11.25
CA VAL A 142 -1.05 6.10 -11.04
C VAL A 142 -1.15 6.47 -9.56
N ALA A 143 -2.29 6.22 -8.92
CA ALA A 143 -2.50 6.52 -7.49
C ALA A 143 -1.50 5.78 -6.60
N THR A 144 -1.34 4.47 -6.81
CA THR A 144 -0.50 3.60 -5.98
C THR A 144 0.98 3.93 -6.11
N PHE A 145 1.49 4.09 -7.34
CA PHE A 145 2.91 4.47 -7.54
C PHE A 145 3.16 5.93 -7.16
N GLY A 146 2.18 6.83 -7.34
CA GLY A 146 2.24 8.21 -6.86
C GLY A 146 2.37 8.29 -5.34
N PHE A 147 1.53 7.54 -4.61
CA PHE A 147 1.65 7.44 -3.15
C PHE A 147 3.01 6.90 -2.73
N ALA A 148 3.51 5.85 -3.39
CA ALA A 148 4.81 5.28 -3.09
C ALA A 148 5.96 6.30 -3.27
N GLN A 149 5.87 7.17 -4.27
CA GLN A 149 6.82 8.26 -4.49
C GLN A 149 6.76 9.31 -3.38
N HIS A 150 5.56 9.76 -2.99
CA HIS A 150 5.40 10.71 -1.87
C HIS A 150 5.89 10.11 -0.55
N ASN A 151 5.51 8.87 -0.25
CA ASN A 151 5.87 8.18 0.97
C ASN A 151 7.39 7.92 1.11
N ARG A 152 8.12 7.90 -0.01
CA ARG A 152 9.58 7.81 -0.02
C ARG A 152 10.26 9.09 0.48
N ASP A 153 9.60 10.24 0.35
CA ASP A 153 10.11 11.52 0.80
C ASP A 153 10.05 11.63 2.33
N ALA A 154 11.17 12.02 2.95
CA ALA A 154 11.26 12.23 4.39
C ALA A 154 10.49 13.47 4.83
N GLU A 155 10.37 14.51 3.99
CA GLU A 155 9.57 15.68 4.33
C GLU A 155 8.08 15.32 4.41
N PHE A 156 7.59 14.57 3.43
CA PHE A 156 6.23 14.03 3.47
C PHE A 156 5.98 13.20 4.72
N ARG A 157 6.83 12.19 4.97
CA ARG A 157 6.60 11.20 6.03
C ARG A 157 6.89 11.72 7.43
N ASP A 158 7.95 12.49 7.62
CA ASP A 158 8.45 12.82 8.96
C ASP A 158 8.01 14.23 9.41
N VAL A 159 7.56 15.09 8.48
CA VAL A 159 7.18 16.48 8.78
C VAL A 159 5.72 16.77 8.43
N LYS A 160 5.31 16.59 7.18
CA LYS A 160 3.98 17.01 6.70
C LYS A 160 2.87 16.06 7.18
N TYR A 161 3.09 14.76 7.08
CA TYR A 161 2.09 13.73 7.37
C TYR A 161 2.64 12.56 8.23
N PRO A 162 3.21 12.81 9.42
CA PRO A 162 3.74 11.76 10.30
C PRO A 162 2.70 10.75 10.80
N TRP A 163 1.41 11.08 10.66
CA TRP A 163 0.29 10.22 11.01
C TRP A 163 -0.15 9.30 9.86
N VAL A 164 0.33 9.51 8.62
CA VAL A 164 0.02 8.64 7.47
C VAL A 164 0.84 7.36 7.56
N ARG A 165 0.20 6.32 8.09
CA ARG A 165 0.76 4.98 8.29
C ARG A 165 -0.27 3.91 7.97
N ASN A 166 0.20 2.71 7.65
CA ASN A 166 -0.62 1.54 7.32
C ASN A 166 -1.69 1.90 6.29
N THR A 167 -1.23 2.20 5.08
CA THR A 167 -2.01 3.01 4.13
C THR A 167 -2.62 2.18 3.01
N VAL A 168 -3.91 2.38 2.72
CA VAL A 168 -4.54 1.89 1.49
C VAL A 168 -4.61 3.03 0.47
N ALA A 169 -3.95 2.88 -0.68
CA ALA A 169 -4.05 3.80 -1.80
C ALA A 169 -5.20 3.42 -2.73
N CYS A 170 -5.99 4.41 -3.13
CA CYS A 170 -7.19 4.25 -3.96
C CYS A 170 -7.43 5.48 -4.84
N ILE A 171 -8.44 5.42 -5.71
CA ILE A 171 -8.95 6.56 -6.48
C ILE A 171 -10.30 7.04 -5.94
N ASP A 172 -10.69 8.26 -6.31
CA ASP A 172 -11.97 8.85 -5.96
C ASP A 172 -13.22 8.03 -6.37
N ASP A 173 -13.15 7.33 -7.49
CA ASP A 173 -14.24 6.44 -7.96
C ASP A 173 -14.35 5.13 -7.17
N ASP A 174 -13.35 4.75 -6.37
CA ASP A 174 -13.38 3.46 -5.68
C ASP A 174 -14.54 3.42 -4.68
N PRO A 175 -15.30 2.30 -4.60
CA PRO A 175 -16.32 2.13 -3.58
C PRO A 175 -15.71 2.14 -2.18
N ALA A 176 -16.30 2.88 -1.26
CA ALA A 176 -15.84 2.95 0.13
C ALA A 176 -15.83 1.58 0.82
N ASP A 177 -16.76 0.69 0.48
CA ASP A 177 -16.76 -0.67 1.00
C ASP A 177 -15.55 -1.50 0.54
N ASP A 178 -15.07 -1.28 -0.69
CA ASP A 178 -13.86 -1.95 -1.18
C ASP A 178 -12.64 -1.50 -0.39
N VAL A 179 -12.51 -0.19 -0.23
CA VAL A 179 -11.32 0.39 0.37
C VAL A 179 -11.32 0.23 1.89
N VAL A 180 -12.40 0.61 2.56
CA VAL A 180 -12.50 0.69 4.03
C VAL A 180 -12.98 -0.63 4.64
N THR A 181 -14.05 -1.22 4.10
CA THR A 181 -14.64 -2.42 4.69
C THR A 181 -13.84 -3.68 4.32
N GLU A 182 -13.34 -3.76 3.08
CA GLU A 182 -12.60 -4.92 2.59
C GLU A 182 -11.08 -4.77 2.80
N ARG A 183 -10.40 -3.93 1.99
CA ARG A 183 -8.93 -3.86 1.95
C ARG A 183 -8.32 -3.37 3.26
N MET A 184 -8.81 -2.27 3.82
CA MET A 184 -8.31 -1.73 5.10
C MET A 184 -8.44 -2.77 6.21
N LYS A 185 -9.60 -3.41 6.37
CA LYS A 185 -9.76 -4.47 7.40
C LYS A 185 -8.95 -5.74 7.11
N HIS A 186 -8.63 -6.01 5.84
CA HIS A 186 -7.81 -7.16 5.47
C HIS A 186 -6.34 -6.94 5.83
N TYR A 187 -5.77 -5.80 5.45
CA TYR A 187 -4.36 -5.51 5.62
C TYR A 187 -4.02 -4.86 6.97
N PHE A 188 -4.90 -3.99 7.47
CA PHE A 188 -4.68 -3.16 8.64
C PHE A 188 -5.91 -3.22 9.58
N PRO A 189 -6.17 -4.39 10.20
CA PRO A 189 -7.36 -4.58 11.04
C PRO A 189 -7.44 -3.63 12.24
N ASP A 190 -6.29 -3.15 12.73
CA ASP A 190 -6.17 -2.20 13.83
C ASP A 190 -6.33 -0.72 13.39
N GLY A 191 -6.69 -0.50 12.13
CA GLY A 191 -6.81 0.83 11.54
C GLY A 191 -5.51 1.33 10.91
N GLY A 192 -5.64 2.48 10.26
CA GLY A 192 -4.60 3.02 9.40
C GLY A 192 -5.08 4.25 8.66
N THR A 193 -4.59 4.42 7.44
CA THR A 193 -4.90 5.60 6.62
C THR A 193 -5.30 5.22 5.22
N VAL A 194 -6.12 6.05 4.58
CA VAL A 194 -6.46 5.89 3.17
C VAL A 194 -5.89 7.08 2.41
N ALA A 195 -5.13 6.81 1.36
CA ALA A 195 -4.63 7.82 0.42
C ALA A 195 -5.49 7.78 -0.84
N VAL A 196 -6.35 8.78 -1.01
CA VAL A 196 -7.28 8.91 -2.13
C VAL A 196 -6.67 9.82 -3.17
N HIS A 197 -6.47 9.33 -4.39
CA HIS A 197 -6.13 10.17 -5.53
C HIS A 197 -7.42 10.73 -6.16
N CYS A 198 -7.64 12.02 -5.94
CA CYS A 198 -8.73 12.81 -6.52
C CYS A 198 -8.32 13.22 -7.94
N ARG A 199 -8.97 12.65 -8.95
CA ARG A 199 -8.57 12.82 -10.36
C ARG A 199 -9.05 14.15 -10.94
N SER A 200 -10.11 14.72 -10.39
CA SER A 200 -10.68 16.00 -10.81
C SER A 200 -9.72 17.18 -10.58
N ASP A 201 -8.93 17.14 -9.51
CA ASP A 201 -7.95 18.17 -9.16
C ASP A 201 -6.49 17.68 -9.20
N GLY A 202 -6.28 16.38 -9.44
CA GLY A 202 -4.96 15.76 -9.55
C GLY A 202 -4.22 15.69 -8.21
N ARG A 203 -4.95 15.67 -7.08
CA ARG A 203 -4.37 15.73 -5.72
C ARG A 203 -4.54 14.41 -4.97
N MET A 204 -3.68 14.21 -3.97
CA MET A 204 -3.82 13.10 -3.02
C MET A 204 -4.34 13.61 -1.67
N LYS A 205 -5.40 12.98 -1.17
CA LYS A 205 -6.07 13.32 0.10
C LYS A 205 -5.95 12.15 1.07
N PHE A 206 -5.87 12.43 2.36
CA PHE A 206 -5.57 11.41 3.37
C PHE A 206 -6.69 11.32 4.40
N LEU A 207 -7.26 10.14 4.57
CA LEU A 207 -8.29 9.88 5.57
C LEU A 207 -7.71 9.00 6.67
N LYS A 208 -8.04 9.29 7.93
CA LYS A 208 -7.71 8.43 9.06
C LYS A 208 -8.86 7.46 9.32
N ILE A 209 -8.57 6.17 9.40
CA ILE A 209 -9.55 5.12 9.69
C ILE A 209 -9.18 4.47 11.02
N GLY A 210 -10.05 4.60 12.03
CA GLY A 210 -9.87 3.96 13.32
C GLY A 210 -10.05 2.44 13.27
N ALA A 211 -9.50 1.73 14.27
CA ALA A 211 -9.84 0.33 14.51
C ALA A 211 -11.36 0.23 14.69
N GLY A 212 -12.05 -0.53 13.83
CA GLY A 212 -13.48 -0.72 13.98
C GLY A 212 -13.78 -1.31 15.35
N ALA A 213 -14.60 -0.63 16.17
CA ALA A 213 -15.03 -1.19 17.45
C ALA A 213 -15.61 -2.59 17.23
N ALA A 214 -15.11 -3.57 17.99
CA ALA A 214 -15.79 -4.84 18.17
C ALA A 214 -17.25 -4.58 18.59
N PRO A 215 -18.22 -5.43 18.20
CA PRO A 215 -19.61 -5.22 18.55
C PRO A 215 -19.82 -5.56 20.03
N ASP A 216 -19.36 -4.70 20.93
CA ASP A 216 -19.60 -4.82 22.35
C ASP A 216 -20.54 -3.71 22.82
N SER A 217 -21.70 -4.18 23.26
CA SER A 217 -22.69 -3.48 24.06
C SER A 217 -22.06 -2.79 25.26
N SER A 218 -21.98 -1.47 25.25
CA SER A 218 -22.49 -0.62 26.34
C SER A 218 -22.27 0.85 25.98
N SER A 219 -23.34 1.62 26.12
CA SER A 219 -23.29 3.08 26.10
C SER A 219 -22.70 3.57 27.42
N ASP A 220 -21.62 4.36 27.37
CA ASP A 220 -21.61 5.67 28.04
C ASP A 220 -20.38 6.54 27.74
N SER A 221 -20.63 7.85 27.74
CA SER A 221 -19.71 8.97 27.97
C SER A 221 -18.88 9.57 26.81
N THR A 222 -19.43 10.67 26.27
CA THR A 222 -18.81 11.99 26.05
C THR A 222 -17.31 12.06 25.72
N THR A 223 -16.99 11.98 24.43
CA THR A 223 -15.84 12.68 23.81
C THR A 223 -16.18 12.96 22.35
N VAL A 224 -15.62 14.06 21.83
CA VAL A 224 -15.88 14.70 20.52
C VAL A 224 -16.10 13.67 19.40
N ASP A 225 -17.20 13.80 18.65
CA ASP A 225 -17.65 12.88 17.60
C ASP A 225 -16.52 12.54 16.60
N GLU A 226 -15.86 11.40 16.82
CA GLU A 226 -15.25 10.63 15.74
C GLU A 226 -16.42 10.08 14.91
N GLU A 227 -16.86 10.82 13.89
CA GLU A 227 -17.91 10.36 12.98
C GLU A 227 -17.52 8.99 12.41
N LYS A 228 -18.16 7.97 12.95
CA LYS A 228 -18.03 6.58 12.55
C LYS A 228 -18.60 6.46 11.14
N MET A 229 -17.75 6.64 10.13
CA MET A 229 -18.16 6.49 8.74
C MET A 229 -18.54 5.04 8.47
N THR A 230 -19.85 4.77 8.48
CA THR A 230 -20.42 3.56 7.91
C THR A 230 -20.67 3.81 6.42
N ALA A 231 -19.83 3.23 5.57
CA ALA A 231 -20.07 3.20 4.14
C ALA A 231 -21.44 2.53 3.88
N THR A 232 -22.38 3.31 3.36
CA THR A 232 -23.58 2.75 2.74
C THR A 232 -23.21 2.41 1.30
N GLY A 233 -23.65 1.27 0.76
CA GLY A 233 -23.11 0.61 -0.43
C GLY A 233 -23.03 1.39 -1.77
N HIS A 234 -23.34 2.68 -1.78
CA HIS A 234 -23.22 3.63 -2.90
C HIS A 234 -22.23 4.79 -2.65
N THR A 235 -21.50 4.78 -1.54
CA THR A 235 -20.54 5.85 -1.21
C THR A 235 -19.21 5.57 -1.91
N SER A 236 -18.71 6.51 -2.72
CA SER A 236 -17.35 6.45 -3.25
C SER A 236 -16.34 7.09 -2.28
N MET A 237 -15.06 6.78 -2.44
CA MET A 237 -14.01 7.45 -1.69
C MET A 237 -13.98 8.96 -1.94
N GLY A 238 -14.31 9.41 -3.15
CA GLY A 238 -14.46 10.83 -3.48
C GLY A 238 -15.53 11.50 -2.64
N MET A 239 -16.69 10.87 -2.45
CA MET A 239 -17.75 11.41 -1.58
C MET A 239 -17.32 11.50 -0.12
N MET A 240 -16.51 10.54 0.37
CA MET A 240 -15.96 10.60 1.74
C MET A 240 -14.94 11.74 1.89
N VAL A 241 -14.09 11.93 0.89
CA VAL A 241 -13.15 13.06 0.83
C VAL A 241 -13.93 14.37 0.84
N ASP A 242 -14.92 14.51 -0.04
CA ASP A 242 -15.72 15.74 -0.12
C ASP A 242 -16.39 16.04 1.22
N ALA A 243 -16.96 15.04 1.90
CA ALA A 243 -17.59 15.21 3.20
C ALA A 243 -16.63 15.70 4.30
N ILE A 244 -15.40 15.17 4.35
CA ILE A 244 -14.40 15.57 5.36
C ILE A 244 -13.78 16.93 5.04
N TYR A 245 -13.53 17.20 3.76
CA TYR A 245 -12.82 18.40 3.31
C TYR A 245 -13.78 19.52 2.86
N CYS A 246 -15.06 19.45 3.26
CA CYS A 246 -16.07 20.43 2.90
C CYS A 246 -15.81 21.80 3.55
N ALA A 247 -15.39 22.74 2.70
CA ALA A 247 -15.27 24.19 2.91
C ALA A 247 -14.11 24.70 3.80
N GLU A 248 -13.18 25.39 3.13
CA GLU A 248 -12.16 26.35 3.64
C GLU A 248 -10.82 25.83 4.18
N ASP A 249 -10.67 24.57 4.61
CA ASP A 249 -9.35 24.05 5.03
C ASP A 249 -8.65 23.25 3.91
N TRP A 250 -8.21 24.01 2.91
CA TRP A 250 -7.40 23.49 1.81
C TRP A 250 -6.00 23.12 2.31
N ILE A 251 -5.72 21.83 2.47
CA ILE A 251 -4.34 21.37 2.42
C ILE A 251 -3.95 21.32 0.93
N ASP A 252 -3.21 22.35 0.51
CA ASP A 252 -2.64 22.46 -0.82
C ASP A 252 -1.46 21.50 -0.99
N ASP A 253 -1.56 20.70 -2.06
CA ASP A 253 -0.45 20.38 -2.94
C ASP A 253 -1.07 20.36 -4.35
N GLU A 254 -0.78 21.36 -5.16
CA GLU A 254 -0.76 21.15 -6.60
C GLU A 254 0.32 20.11 -6.89
N LEU A 255 0.11 19.20 -7.85
CA LEU A 255 1.12 18.78 -8.85
C LEU A 255 0.75 17.47 -9.58
N LEU A 256 0.45 17.59 -10.87
CA LEU A 256 0.96 16.70 -11.91
C LEU A 256 1.47 17.58 -13.07
N PRO A 257 2.68 17.36 -13.61
CA PRO A 257 2.97 17.75 -15.00
C PRO A 257 2.25 16.83 -16.00
#